data_AF-A0A7X9FT83-F1
#
_entry.id   AF-A0A7X9FT83-F1
#
_cell.length_a   1.000
_cell.length_b   1.000
_cell.length_c   1.000
_cell.angle_alpha   90.00
_cell.angle_beta   90.00
_cell.angle_gamma   90.00
#
_symmetry.space_group_name_H-M   'P 1'
#
loop_
_entity.id
_entity.type
_entity.pdbx_description
1 polymer ?
#
loop_
_entity_poly.entity_id
_entity_poly.type
_entity_poly.pdbx_seq_one_letter_code
_entity_poly.pdbx_strand_id
1 'polypeptide(L)'
;MIISSGLKGASAAIYAGRCKYWGAKLVCDTSKEPTLKIWDNATEGSGTVIDFLMGSDETHADGGMNPNFVRCFNGIYAQLSAEEGDYVVYYEVE
;
A
#
# COMPACT_ATOMS: atom_id res chain seq x y z
N MET A 1 -8.05 -12.16 10.61
CA MET A 1 -6.62 -12.52 10.42
C MET A 1 -5.99 -11.49 9.50
N ILE A 2 -4.79 -11.00 9.82
CA ILE A 2 -4.07 -10.08 8.93
C ILE A 2 -3.45 -10.90 7.78
N ILE A 3 -3.68 -10.44 6.56
CA ILE A 3 -3.26 -11.00 5.28
C ILE A 3 -2.25 -10.05 4.65
N SER A 4 -1.25 -10.61 3.97
CA SER A 4 -0.30 -9.85 3.15
C SER A 4 -0.69 -9.95 1.67
N SER A 5 -0.50 -8.87 0.91
CA SER A 5 -0.59 -8.88 -0.55
C SER A 5 0.51 -9.72 -1.24
N GLY A 6 1.54 -10.12 -0.50
CA GLY A 6 2.85 -10.48 -1.06
C GLY A 6 3.60 -9.26 -1.59
N LEU A 7 4.84 -9.48 -2.03
CA LEU A 7 5.67 -8.45 -2.66
C LEU A 7 5.10 -8.07 -4.04
N LYS A 8 5.00 -6.78 -4.32
CA LYS A 8 4.49 -6.22 -5.58
C LYS A 8 5.45 -5.15 -6.08
N GLY A 9 5.87 -5.24 -7.35
CA GLY A 9 6.73 -4.24 -8.01
C GLY A 9 6.00 -3.29 -8.95
N ALA A 10 4.66 -3.33 -8.96
CA ALA A 10 3.82 -2.51 -9.84
C ALA A 10 2.50 -2.16 -9.17
N SER A 11 1.84 -1.10 -9.66
CA SER A 11 0.50 -0.74 -9.22
C SER A 11 -0.49 -1.88 -9.41
N ALA A 12 -1.33 -2.14 -8.42
CA ALA A 12 -2.24 -3.28 -8.45
C ALA A 12 -3.47 -3.10 -7.56
N ALA A 13 -4.57 -3.72 -7.99
CA ALA A 13 -5.68 -4.03 -7.11
C ALA A 13 -5.23 -5.12 -6.11
N ILE A 14 -5.31 -4.82 -4.82
CA ILE A 14 -4.88 -5.72 -3.75
C ILE A 14 -6.03 -6.59 -3.26
N TYR A 15 -7.20 -5.97 -3.09
CA TYR A 15 -8.40 -6.66 -2.63
C TYR A 15 -9.66 -5.93 -3.10
N ALA A 16 -10.69 -6.67 -3.48
CA ALA A 16 -11.98 -6.14 -3.93
C ALA A 16 -13.09 -6.54 -2.93
N GLY A 17 -13.36 -5.66 -1.97
CA GLY A 17 -14.36 -5.88 -0.92
C GLY A 17 -14.10 -5.02 0.31
N ARG A 18 -14.98 -5.13 1.32
CA ARG A 18 -14.75 -4.44 2.60
C ARG A 18 -13.59 -5.09 3.34
N CYS A 19 -12.72 -4.26 3.90
CA CYS A 19 -11.56 -4.73 4.64
C CYS A 19 -11.07 -3.68 5.62
N LYS A 20 -10.15 -4.09 6.48
CA LYS A 20 -9.38 -3.21 7.36
C LYS A 20 -7.95 -3.14 6.84
N TYR A 21 -7.52 -1.95 6.43
CA TYR A 21 -6.14 -1.66 6.06
C TYR A 21 -5.29 -1.46 7.32
N TRP A 22 -4.20 -2.22 7.44
CA TRP A 22 -3.30 -2.19 8.60
C TRP A 22 -1.97 -1.47 8.33
N GLY A 23 -1.72 -1.07 7.08
CA GLY A 23 -0.47 -0.42 6.69
C GLY A 23 0.16 -1.05 5.46
N ALA A 24 1.21 -0.42 4.97
CA ALA A 24 2.03 -0.90 3.88
C ALA A 24 3.51 -0.76 4.24
N LYS A 25 4.34 -1.51 3.53
CA LYS A 25 5.78 -1.34 3.52
C LYS A 25 6.20 -1.03 2.09
N LEU A 26 6.94 0.04 1.90
CA LEU A 26 7.60 0.39 0.65
C LEU A 26 9.09 0.05 0.77
N VAL A 27 9.65 -0.56 -0.26
CA VAL A 27 11.05 -0.94 -0.38
C VAL A 27 11.59 -0.26 -1.63
N CYS A 28 12.65 0.52 -1.48
CA CYS A 28 13.29 1.24 -2.57
C CYS A 28 14.80 0.99 -2.55
N ASP A 29 15.39 1.01 -3.74
CA ASP A 29 16.84 1.02 -3.88
C ASP A 29 17.40 2.39 -3.50
N THR A 30 18.65 2.41 -3.04
CA THR A 30 19.41 3.65 -2.79
C THR A 30 19.45 4.47 -4.07
N SER A 31 19.19 5.78 -4.00
CA SER A 31 18.99 6.70 -5.14
C SER A 31 17.62 6.70 -5.84
N LYS A 32 16.63 5.94 -5.36
CA LYS A 32 15.25 5.99 -5.89
C LYS A 32 14.29 6.51 -4.83
N GLU A 33 13.38 7.38 -5.26
CA GLU A 33 12.36 7.99 -4.39
C GLU A 33 10.94 7.63 -4.88
N PRO A 34 10.57 6.33 -4.94
CA PRO A 34 9.23 5.94 -5.34
C PRO A 34 8.23 6.43 -4.29
N THR A 35 7.00 6.69 -4.73
CA THR A 35 5.88 6.96 -3.84
C THR A 35 4.82 5.90 -4.01
N LEU A 36 4.16 5.55 -2.91
CA LEU A 36 3.07 4.59 -2.86
C LEU A 36 1.82 5.27 -2.29
N LYS A 37 0.75 5.34 -3.09
CA LYS A 37 -0.57 5.78 -2.65
C LYS A 37 -1.48 4.59 -2.47
N ILE A 38 -2.17 4.51 -1.34
CA ILE A 38 -3.19 3.50 -1.08
C ILE A 38 -4.57 4.13 -1.17
N TRP A 39 -5.47 3.50 -1.93
CA TRP A 39 -6.81 4.00 -2.22
C TRP A 39 -7.88 3.07 -1.62
N ASP A 40 -8.93 3.63 -1.02
CA ASP A 40 -10.17 2.91 -0.67
C ASP A 40 -11.07 2.74 -1.92
N ASN A 41 -10.55 1.99 -2.88
CA ASN A 41 -11.24 1.45 -4.04
C ASN A 41 -10.31 0.42 -4.69
N ALA A 42 -10.81 -0.72 -5.14
CA ALA A 42 -10.01 -1.68 -5.90
C ALA A 42 -9.69 -1.22 -7.34
N THR A 43 -10.34 -0.15 -7.81
CA THR A 43 -10.20 0.36 -9.18
C THR A 43 -9.17 1.49 -9.23
N GLU A 44 -8.27 1.41 -10.22
CA GLU A 44 -7.21 2.39 -10.43
C GLU A 44 -7.73 3.84 -10.49
N GLY A 45 -7.01 4.75 -9.83
CA GLY A 45 -7.23 6.19 -9.94
C GLY A 45 -8.59 6.67 -9.41
N SER A 46 -9.22 5.91 -8.52
CA SER A 46 -10.56 6.20 -8.01
C SER A 46 -10.65 6.04 -6.49
N GLY A 47 -11.63 6.71 -5.87
CA GLY A 47 -11.86 6.65 -4.43
C GLY A 47 -11.01 7.64 -3.62
N THR A 48 -10.91 7.36 -2.32
CA THR A 48 -10.22 8.21 -1.35
C THR A 48 -8.83 7.65 -1.06
N VAL A 49 -7.80 8.50 -1.07
CA VAL A 49 -6.45 8.10 -0.62
C VAL A 49 -6.47 7.94 0.90
N ILE A 50 -6.07 6.78 1.39
CA ILE A 50 -6.06 6.41 2.82
C ILE A 50 -4.66 6.29 3.41
N ASP A 51 -3.64 6.18 2.57
CA ASP A 51 -2.24 6.17 3.01
C ASP A 51 -1.31 6.66 1.89
N PHE A 52 -0.16 7.20 2.28
CA PHE A 52 0.86 7.70 1.39
C PHE A 52 2.26 7.44 1.98
N LEU A 53 3.07 6.67 1.26
CA LEU A 53 4.46 6.40 1.61
C LEU A 53 5.39 7.00 0.55
N MET A 54 6.54 7.46 0.99
CA MET A 54 7.61 7.98 0.13
C MET A 54 8.89 7.24 0.49
N GLY A 55 9.58 6.70 -0.52
CA GLY A 55 10.93 6.17 -0.35
C GLY A 55 11.88 7.34 -0.13
N SER A 56 12.62 7.30 0.98
CA SER A 56 13.73 8.21 1.26
C SER A 56 15.07 7.52 1.00
N ASP A 57 16.12 8.29 0.75
CA ASP A 57 17.47 7.83 0.35
C ASP A 57 18.20 6.96 1.41
N GLU A 58 17.67 6.89 2.62
CA GLU A 58 18.08 5.87 3.59
C GLU A 58 17.21 4.63 3.42
N THR A 59 17.76 3.42 3.51
CA THR A 59 17.02 2.14 3.51
C THR A 59 15.86 2.17 4.51
N HIS A 60 14.70 2.71 4.11
CA HIS A 60 13.54 2.85 4.97
C HIS A 60 12.82 1.52 4.96
N ALA A 61 13.15 0.68 5.92
CA ALA A 61 12.31 -0.45 6.31
C ALA A 61 11.13 0.03 7.19
N ASP A 62 10.59 1.24 6.94
CA ASP A 62 9.45 1.78 7.66
C ASP A 62 8.18 1.06 7.20
N GLY A 63 8.03 -0.16 7.71
CA GLY A 63 6.77 -0.87 7.81
C GLY A 63 6.04 -0.34 9.03
N GLY A 64 5.40 0.82 8.88
CA GLY A 64 4.49 1.33 9.90
C GLY A 64 3.19 0.53 9.84
N MET A 65 3.07 -0.54 10.63
CA MET A 65 1.75 -1.11 10.91
C MET A 65 0.98 -0.02 11.69
N ASN A 66 -0.07 0.53 11.08
CA ASN A 66 -0.87 1.56 11.73
C ASN A 66 -1.51 0.92 12.97
N PRO A 67 -1.26 1.45 14.19
CA PRO A 67 -1.85 0.89 15.41
C PRO A 67 -3.38 0.90 15.37
N ASN A 68 -3.96 1.77 14.52
CA ASN A 68 -5.38 1.78 14.21
C ASN A 68 -5.58 1.46 12.74
N PHE A 69 -6.36 0.42 12.44
CA PHE A 69 -6.70 0.12 11.06
C PHE A 69 -7.56 1.24 10.43
N VAL A 70 -7.45 1.41 9.12
CA VAL A 70 -8.41 2.21 8.33
C VAL A 70 -9.42 1.25 7.72
N ARG A 71 -10.72 1.52 7.90
CA ARG A 71 -11.76 0.72 7.24
C ARG A 71 -11.88 1.15 5.78
N CYS A 72 -11.72 0.20 4.87
CA CYS A 72 -11.94 0.37 3.44
C CYS A 72 -13.31 -0.23 3.07
N PHE A 73 -14.14 0.52 2.36
CA PHE A 73 -15.47 0.10 1.96
C PHE A 73 -15.51 -0.49 0.54
N ASN A 74 -14.57 -0.12 -0.32
CA ASN A 74 -14.59 -0.45 -1.75
C ASN A 74 -13.36 -1.25 -2.22
N GLY A 75 -12.59 -1.79 -1.29
CA GLY A 75 -11.35 -2.53 -1.57
C GLY A 75 -10.10 -1.69 -1.40
N ILE A 76 -9.00 -2.20 -1.93
CA ILE A 76 -7.68 -1.59 -1.84
C ILE A 76 -7.04 -1.61 -3.22
N TYR A 77 -6.65 -0.44 -3.71
CA TYR A 77 -5.74 -0.28 -4.84
C TYR A 77 -4.46 0.39 -4.35
N ALA A 78 -3.33 -0.17 -4.73
CA ALA A 78 -2.01 0.34 -4.41
C ALA A 78 -1.39 0.92 -5.68
N GLN A 79 -1.09 2.21 -5.66
CA GLN A 79 -0.53 2.94 -6.79
C GLN A 79 0.91 3.34 -6.51
N LEU A 80 1.83 2.75 -7.26
CA LEU A 80 3.25 3.06 -7.23
C LEU A 80 3.57 4.13 -8.29
N SER A 81 4.36 5.15 -7.97
CA SER A 81 4.64 6.26 -8.91
C SER A 81 5.53 5.89 -10.09
N ALA A 82 6.25 4.78 -10.02
CA ALA A 82 7.07 4.20 -11.08
C ALA A 82 7.32 2.71 -10.78
N GLU A 83 7.74 1.90 -11.76
CA GLU A 83 8.21 0.51 -11.54
C GLU A 83 9.59 0.47 -10.86
N GLU A 84 9.84 1.35 -9.89
CA GLU A 84 11.15 1.58 -9.25
C GLU A 84 11.07 1.38 -7.72
N GLY A 85 10.26 0.44 -7.27
CA GLY A 85 10.15 0.05 -5.87
C GLY A 85 9.27 -1.18 -5.72
N ASP A 86 9.46 -1.89 -4.63
CA ASP A 86 8.61 -3.01 -4.24
C ASP A 86 7.80 -2.63 -3.01
N TYR A 87 6.60 -3.19 -2.86
CA TYR A 87 5.80 -2.94 -1.68
C TYR A 87 5.02 -4.17 -1.23
N VAL A 88 4.56 -4.12 0.02
CA VAL A 88 3.65 -5.10 0.63
C VAL A 88 2.55 -4.34 1.36
N VAL A 89 1.29 -4.72 1.13
CA VAL A 89 0.12 -4.21 1.86
C VAL A 89 -0.38 -5.26 2.85
N TYR A 90 -0.72 -4.81 4.05
CA TYR A 90 -1.28 -5.64 5.12
C TYR A 90 -2.73 -5.25 5.38
N TYR A 91 -3.63 -6.22 5.35
CA TYR A 91 -5.08 -5.98 5.48
C TYR A 91 -5.80 -7.18 6.12
N GLU A 92 -7.00 -6.97 6.66
CA GLU A 92 -7.89 -8.03 7.13
C GLU A 92 -9.22 -7.95 6.36
N VAL A 93 -9.71 -9.08 5.87
CA VAL A 93 -11.04 -9.15 5.22
C VAL A 93 -12.15 -9.04 6.27
N GLU A 94 -13.19 -8.26 5.98
CA GLU A 94 -14.42 -8.19 6.78
C GLU A 94 -15.49 -9.13 6.24
#